data_AF-G5SVM3-F1
#
_entry.id   AF-G5SVM3-F1
#
_cell.length_a   1.000
_cell.length_b   1.000
_cell.length_c   1.000
_cell.angle_alpha   90.00
_cell.angle_beta   90.00
_cell.angle_gamma   90.00
#
_symmetry.space_group_name_H-M   'P 1'
#
loop_
_entity.id
_entity.type
_entity.pdbx_description
1 polymer ?
#
loop_
_entity_poly.entity_id
_entity_poly.type
_entity_poly.pdbx_seq_one_letter_code
_entity_poly.pdbx_strand_id
1 'polypeptide(L)'
;MQTILKEVYPYRTLLKELIPILKKRNVMAFQKKMMKIMELENNKRDLSSIKECHDAYTDFVESLRRSFSSPEYESNASGGVLEKCIHSIHSHSKEEIQALMDVVKRTTNIQKWKEDAMRYLGSFLEHSEKYYPVMFFIQVGDITIPHAIDFMIDTIDVDSVHVDFSKSFNLLNDMLLLPVGLCNMDLTEDFNIFPNATTGMKGINGLSEFAKLPDGLKIEKLSDYGVIEKYLANCFNSHVRNGIAHDNTIFYTDTQMVEYYYKMNDNETYEDYRLIDVAIMTFVNTLHVMEMFVLLNTISKKL
;
A
#
# COMPACT_ATOMS: atom_id res chain seq x y z
N MET A 1 -12.56 2.07 16.10
CA MET A 1 -12.22 0.78 16.75
C MET A 1 -13.39 -0.21 16.87
N GLN A 2 -14.59 0.18 17.34
CA GLN A 2 -15.78 -0.72 17.34
C GLN A 2 -16.14 -1.25 15.94
N THR A 3 -16.00 -0.42 14.91
CA THR A 3 -16.18 -0.77 13.49
C THR A 3 -15.20 -1.87 13.06
N ILE A 4 -13.90 -1.72 13.33
CA ILE A 4 -12.86 -2.70 12.96
C ILE A 4 -13.06 -4.05 13.65
N LEU A 5 -13.37 -4.05 14.95
CA LEU A 5 -13.62 -5.29 15.70
C LEU A 5 -14.87 -6.04 15.24
N LYS A 6 -15.86 -5.33 14.68
CA LYS A 6 -17.11 -5.92 14.20
C LYS A 6 -17.08 -6.27 12.71
N GLU A 7 -16.42 -5.46 11.89
CA GLU A 7 -16.45 -5.55 10.43
C GLU A 7 -15.22 -6.21 9.83
N VAL A 8 -14.11 -6.28 10.56
CA VAL A 8 -12.83 -6.78 10.05
C VAL A 8 -12.36 -8.02 10.80
N TYR A 9 -12.34 -7.96 12.13
CA TYR A 9 -11.80 -9.04 12.97
C TYR A 9 -12.49 -10.41 12.77
N PRO A 10 -13.83 -10.51 12.58
CA PRO A 10 -14.48 -11.79 12.30
C PRO A 10 -14.03 -12.44 10.99
N TYR A 11 -13.48 -11.65 10.07
CA TYR A 11 -13.12 -12.05 8.71
C TYR A 11 -11.62 -12.15 8.50
N ARG A 12 -10.84 -12.13 9.58
CA ARG A 12 -9.39 -11.99 9.50
C ARG A 12 -8.65 -13.10 8.76
N THR A 13 -9.19 -14.32 8.76
CA THR A 13 -8.65 -15.45 7.99
C THR A 13 -9.21 -15.54 6.56
N LEU A 14 -10.27 -14.79 6.26
CA LEU A 14 -11.04 -14.95 5.02
C LEU A 14 -10.17 -14.72 3.79
N LEU A 15 -9.41 -13.61 3.75
CA LEU A 15 -8.55 -13.28 2.61
C LEU A 15 -7.61 -14.44 2.27
N LYS A 16 -6.93 -14.99 3.27
CA LYS A 16 -5.96 -16.07 3.08
C LYS A 16 -6.61 -17.36 2.60
N GLU A 17 -7.80 -17.67 3.11
CA GLU A 17 -8.57 -18.85 2.70
C GLU A 17 -9.13 -18.76 1.27
N LEU A 18 -9.41 -17.54 0.78
CA LEU A 18 -9.90 -17.31 -0.59
C LEU A 18 -8.81 -17.47 -1.66
N ILE A 19 -7.55 -17.16 -1.34
CA ILE A 19 -6.41 -17.23 -2.27
C ILE A 19 -6.29 -18.61 -2.97
N PRO A 20 -6.24 -19.75 -2.25
CA PRO A 20 -6.11 -21.05 -2.91
C PRO A 20 -7.35 -21.39 -3.77
N ILE A 21 -8.51 -20.84 -3.44
CA ILE A 21 -9.75 -21.05 -4.21
C ILE A 21 -9.72 -20.26 -5.52
N LEU A 22 -9.30 -18.99 -5.47
CA LEU A 22 -9.09 -18.13 -6.65
C LEU A 22 -8.07 -18.76 -7.60
N LYS A 23 -6.94 -19.26 -7.07
CA LYS A 23 -5.90 -19.95 -7.86
C LYS A 23 -6.43 -21.19 -8.57
N LYS A 24 -7.27 -21.98 -7.90
CA LYS A 24 -7.93 -23.16 -8.48
C LYS A 24 -9.08 -22.81 -9.42
N ARG A 25 -9.39 -21.53 -9.58
CA ARG A 25 -10.47 -21.02 -10.41
C ARG A 25 -11.83 -21.67 -10.07
N ASN A 26 -12.09 -21.88 -8.78
CA ASN A 26 -13.31 -22.53 -8.31
C ASN A 26 -14.35 -21.51 -7.82
N VAL A 27 -15.18 -21.02 -8.75
CA VAL A 27 -16.21 -19.99 -8.52
C VAL A 27 -17.19 -20.41 -7.41
N MET A 28 -17.72 -21.64 -7.48
CA MET A 28 -18.70 -22.13 -6.50
C MET A 28 -18.14 -22.18 -5.07
N ALA A 29 -16.89 -22.65 -4.91
CA ALA A 29 -16.24 -22.69 -3.60
C ALA A 29 -15.95 -21.28 -3.08
N PHE A 30 -15.58 -20.35 -3.96
CA PHE A 30 -15.33 -18.95 -3.60
C PHE A 30 -16.63 -18.29 -3.10
N GLN A 31 -17.71 -18.39 -3.88
CA GLN A 31 -19.01 -17.86 -3.51
C GLN A 31 -19.50 -18.45 -2.18
N LYS A 32 -19.40 -19.77 -2.00
CA LYS A 32 -19.79 -20.43 -0.75
C LYS A 32 -19.01 -19.91 0.46
N LYS A 33 -17.70 -19.69 0.31
CA LYS A 33 -16.84 -19.19 1.39
C LYS A 33 -17.14 -17.73 1.73
N MET A 34 -17.32 -16.87 0.72
CA MET A 34 -17.73 -15.47 0.90
C MET A 34 -19.11 -15.35 1.57
N MET A 35 -20.11 -16.10 1.11
CA MET A 35 -21.48 -16.06 1.65
C MET A 35 -21.55 -16.52 3.11
N LYS A 36 -20.85 -17.60 3.46
CA LYS A 36 -20.86 -18.15 4.84
C LYS A 36 -20.29 -17.16 5.86
N ILE A 37 -19.37 -16.31 5.42
CA ILE A 37 -18.57 -15.49 6.33
C ILE A 37 -19.16 -14.08 6.44
N MET A 38 -19.59 -13.45 5.34
CA MET A 38 -20.14 -12.08 5.40
C MET A 38 -21.58 -11.97 5.94
N GLU A 39 -22.16 -13.03 6.50
CA GLU A 39 -23.59 -13.09 6.90
C GLU A 39 -24.57 -12.63 5.79
N LEU A 40 -24.13 -12.70 4.52
CA LEU A 40 -24.92 -12.30 3.35
C LEU A 40 -25.96 -13.36 2.97
N GLU A 41 -26.53 -14.10 3.93
CA GLU A 41 -27.52 -15.16 3.65
C GLU A 41 -28.70 -14.65 2.80
N ASN A 42 -28.97 -13.34 2.82
CA ASN A 42 -30.02 -12.68 2.03
C ASN A 42 -29.51 -11.86 0.82
N ASN A 43 -28.19 -11.68 0.65
CA ASN A 43 -27.58 -10.93 -0.46
C ASN A 43 -26.70 -11.87 -1.28
N LYS A 44 -27.34 -12.82 -1.98
CA LYS A 44 -26.65 -13.66 -2.97
C LYS A 44 -26.15 -12.78 -4.11
N ARG A 45 -24.86 -12.48 -4.11
CA ARG A 45 -24.15 -12.19 -5.34
C ARG A 45 -23.89 -13.54 -6.01
N ASP A 46 -24.70 -13.89 -7.01
CA ASP A 46 -24.46 -15.08 -7.82
C ASP A 46 -23.25 -14.80 -8.70
N LEU A 47 -22.08 -15.25 -8.25
CA LEU A 47 -20.83 -15.11 -8.98
C LEU A 47 -20.79 -16.18 -10.05
N SER A 48 -20.71 -15.76 -11.31
CA SER A 48 -20.75 -16.65 -12.47
C SER A 48 -19.38 -16.86 -13.12
N SER A 49 -18.40 -16.01 -12.79
CA SER A 49 -17.10 -15.99 -13.45
C SER A 49 -15.93 -15.75 -12.49
N ILE A 50 -14.72 -16.09 -12.96
CA ILE A 50 -13.47 -15.79 -12.22
C ILE A 50 -13.20 -14.30 -12.14
N LYS A 51 -13.59 -13.55 -13.18
CA LYS A 51 -13.53 -12.09 -13.16
C LYS A 51 -14.35 -11.55 -11.99
N GLU A 52 -15.61 -11.98 -11.86
CA GLU A 52 -16.47 -11.57 -10.75
C GLU A 52 -15.93 -12.00 -9.37
N CYS A 53 -15.22 -13.13 -9.27
CA CYS A 53 -14.54 -13.50 -8.02
C CYS A 53 -13.39 -12.53 -7.67
N HIS A 54 -12.61 -12.10 -8.66
CA HIS A 54 -11.58 -11.09 -8.46
C HIS A 54 -12.15 -9.71 -8.14
N ASP A 55 -13.27 -9.34 -8.78
CA ASP A 55 -13.98 -8.09 -8.50
C ASP A 55 -14.51 -8.12 -7.06
N ALA A 56 -15.15 -9.22 -6.64
CA ALA A 56 -15.64 -9.38 -5.27
C ALA A 56 -14.52 -9.39 -4.22
N TYR A 57 -13.36 -9.98 -4.54
CA TYR A 57 -12.17 -9.89 -3.68
C TYR A 57 -11.72 -8.43 -3.55
N THR A 58 -11.70 -7.68 -4.64
CA THR A 58 -11.28 -6.28 -4.63
C THR A 58 -12.26 -5.40 -3.86
N ASP A 59 -13.56 -5.62 -4.03
CA ASP A 59 -14.60 -4.92 -3.27
C ASP A 59 -14.44 -5.20 -1.75
N PHE A 60 -14.03 -6.41 -1.38
CA PHE A 60 -13.72 -6.75 0.02
C PHE A 60 -12.45 -6.02 0.52
N VAL A 61 -11.37 -5.99 -0.27
CA VAL A 61 -10.16 -5.22 0.07
C VAL A 61 -10.44 -3.72 0.19
N GLU A 62 -11.29 -3.17 -0.68
CA GLU A 62 -11.73 -1.78 -0.62
C GLU A 62 -12.52 -1.51 0.67
N SER A 63 -13.40 -2.44 1.06
CA SER A 63 -14.15 -2.35 2.32
C SER A 63 -13.19 -2.34 3.52
N LEU A 64 -12.18 -3.23 3.52
CA LEU A 64 -11.14 -3.23 4.55
C LEU A 64 -10.36 -1.91 4.60
N ARG A 65 -9.95 -1.39 3.44
CA ARG A 65 -9.25 -0.10 3.35
C ARG A 65 -10.07 1.00 4.03
N ARG A 66 -11.36 1.09 3.70
CA ARG A 66 -12.31 2.07 4.28
C ARG A 66 -12.51 1.86 5.79
N SER A 67 -12.49 0.62 6.28
CA SER A 67 -12.60 0.33 7.71
C SER A 67 -11.32 0.67 8.48
N PHE A 68 -10.15 0.60 7.84
CA PHE A 68 -8.85 0.94 8.44
C PHE A 68 -8.47 2.41 8.30
N SER A 69 -8.97 3.10 7.26
CA SER A 69 -8.82 4.54 7.11
C SER A 69 -9.77 5.33 8.02
N SER A 70 -9.51 6.62 8.14
CA SER A 70 -10.42 7.60 8.75
C SER A 70 -10.54 8.82 7.82
N PRO A 71 -11.62 9.60 7.93
CA PRO A 71 -11.73 10.88 7.22
C PRO A 71 -10.53 11.80 7.48
N GLU A 72 -10.00 11.80 8.70
CA GLU A 72 -8.83 12.58 9.11
C GLU A 72 -7.57 12.11 8.38
N TYR A 73 -7.31 10.80 8.32
CA TYR A 73 -6.21 10.23 7.55
C TYR A 73 -6.37 10.49 6.04
N GLU A 74 -7.58 10.35 5.51
CA GLU A 74 -7.85 10.59 4.09
C GLU A 74 -7.64 12.07 3.72
N SER A 75 -8.01 13.00 4.62
CA SER A 75 -7.76 14.44 4.45
C SER A 75 -6.27 14.79 4.51
N ASN A 76 -5.51 14.15 5.40
CA ASN A 76 -4.12 14.53 5.69
C ASN A 76 -3.08 13.82 4.81
N ALA A 77 -3.39 12.63 4.29
CA ALA A 77 -2.42 11.77 3.62
C ALA A 77 -2.93 11.15 2.31
N SER A 78 -3.85 10.19 2.38
CA SER A 78 -4.17 9.29 1.25
C SER A 78 -5.28 9.78 0.32
N GLY A 79 -6.37 10.31 0.87
CA GLY A 79 -7.65 10.48 0.16
C GLY A 79 -7.53 11.37 -1.07
N GLY A 80 -6.76 12.45 -0.96
CA GLY A 80 -6.53 13.36 -2.08
C GLY A 80 -5.84 12.72 -3.28
N VAL A 81 -5.00 11.69 -3.11
CA VAL A 81 -4.26 11.07 -4.23
C VAL A 81 -5.03 9.92 -4.85
N LEU A 82 -5.69 9.08 -4.04
CA LEU A 82 -6.55 8.02 -4.56
C LEU A 82 -7.69 8.60 -5.42
N GLU A 83 -8.34 9.66 -4.95
CA GLU A 83 -9.42 10.33 -5.67
C GLU A 83 -8.93 10.95 -6.99
N LYS A 84 -7.77 11.62 -6.98
CA LYS A 84 -7.13 12.14 -8.20
C LYS A 84 -6.79 11.03 -9.19
N CYS A 85 -6.27 9.90 -8.71
CA CYS A 85 -5.98 8.76 -9.56
C CYS A 85 -7.26 8.19 -10.19
N ILE A 86 -8.34 8.04 -9.41
CA ILE A 86 -9.65 7.59 -9.91
C ILE A 86 -10.22 8.60 -10.91
N HIS A 87 -10.13 9.90 -10.62
CA HIS A 87 -10.55 10.96 -11.53
C HIS A 87 -9.80 10.87 -12.86
N SER A 88 -8.48 10.78 -12.81
CA SER A 88 -7.59 10.63 -13.97
C SER A 88 -7.95 9.41 -14.82
N ILE A 89 -8.23 8.26 -14.18
CA ILE A 89 -8.73 7.06 -14.89
C ILE A 89 -10.02 7.40 -15.64
N HIS A 90 -10.97 8.12 -15.04
CA HIS A 90 -12.25 8.41 -15.68
C HIS A 90 -12.18 9.50 -16.76
N SER A 91 -11.36 10.53 -16.56
CA SER A 91 -11.29 11.70 -17.45
C SER A 91 -10.53 11.44 -18.76
N HIS A 92 -9.57 10.52 -18.77
CA HIS A 92 -8.77 10.21 -19.97
C HIS A 92 -9.43 9.14 -20.86
N SER A 93 -9.00 9.01 -22.11
CA SER A 93 -9.48 7.98 -23.05
C SER A 93 -9.08 6.56 -22.64
N LYS A 94 -9.68 5.54 -23.27
CA LYS A 94 -9.28 4.15 -23.02
C LYS A 94 -7.86 3.90 -23.52
N GLU A 95 -7.50 4.53 -24.63
CA GLU A 95 -6.21 4.41 -25.31
C GLU A 95 -5.08 4.96 -24.44
N GLU A 96 -5.27 6.12 -23.82
CA GLU A 96 -4.29 6.73 -22.91
C GLU A 96 -4.08 5.88 -21.65
N ILE A 97 -5.17 5.39 -21.04
CA ILE A 97 -5.08 4.50 -19.88
C ILE A 97 -4.42 3.17 -20.25
N GLN A 98 -4.71 2.63 -21.44
CA GLN A 98 -4.05 1.43 -21.93
C GLN A 98 -2.54 1.68 -22.15
N ALA A 99 -2.14 2.84 -22.68
CA ALA A 99 -0.75 3.20 -22.88
C ALA A 99 0.03 3.30 -21.55
N LEU A 100 -0.56 3.92 -20.52
CA LEU A 100 -0.01 3.90 -19.16
C LEU A 100 0.15 2.46 -18.65
N MET A 101 -0.89 1.64 -18.79
CA MET A 101 -0.84 0.25 -18.33
C MET A 101 0.19 -0.58 -19.08
N ASP A 102 0.47 -0.30 -20.35
CA ASP A 102 1.51 -0.97 -21.12
C ASP A 102 2.90 -0.63 -20.57
N VAL A 103 3.12 0.59 -20.08
CA VAL A 103 4.36 0.95 -19.38
C VAL A 103 4.47 0.21 -18.04
N VAL A 104 3.41 0.22 -17.23
CA VAL A 104 3.37 -0.51 -15.94
C VAL A 104 3.63 -2.01 -16.14
N LYS A 105 3.06 -2.64 -17.17
CA LYS A 105 3.24 -4.07 -17.46
C LYS A 105 4.65 -4.41 -17.94
N ARG A 106 5.41 -3.45 -18.48
CA ARG A 106 6.82 -3.68 -18.87
C ARG A 106 7.73 -3.77 -17.66
N THR A 107 7.37 -3.14 -16.55
CA THR A 107 8.18 -3.10 -15.33
C THR A 107 7.71 -4.13 -14.31
N THR A 108 6.40 -4.40 -14.28
CA THR A 108 5.77 -5.16 -13.20
C THR A 108 4.85 -6.23 -13.74
N ASN A 109 5.07 -7.48 -13.31
CA ASN A 109 4.13 -8.57 -13.57
C ASN A 109 2.91 -8.42 -12.65
N ILE A 110 1.87 -7.73 -13.14
CA ILE A 110 0.66 -7.41 -12.37
C ILE A 110 -0.01 -8.66 -11.80
N GLN A 111 -0.03 -9.78 -12.52
CA GLN A 111 -0.67 -11.00 -12.02
C GLN A 111 0.10 -11.58 -10.83
N LYS A 112 1.44 -11.65 -10.94
CA LYS A 112 2.30 -12.07 -9.83
C LYS A 112 2.18 -11.11 -8.65
N TRP A 113 2.25 -9.80 -8.92
CA TRP A 113 2.09 -8.77 -7.90
C TRP A 113 0.77 -8.92 -7.15
N LYS A 114 -0.35 -9.11 -7.86
CA LYS A 114 -1.66 -9.37 -7.24
C LYS A 114 -1.60 -10.58 -6.32
N GLU A 115 -1.02 -11.70 -6.75
CA GLU A 115 -0.92 -12.89 -5.89
C GLU A 115 -0.08 -12.66 -4.64
N ASP A 116 1.04 -11.97 -4.75
CA ASP A 116 1.93 -11.69 -3.64
C ASP A 116 1.29 -10.69 -2.67
N ALA A 117 0.62 -9.66 -3.19
CA ALA A 117 -0.17 -8.71 -2.42
C ALA A 117 -1.35 -9.38 -1.70
N MET A 118 -2.08 -10.29 -2.36
CA MET A 118 -3.17 -11.04 -1.69
C MET A 118 -2.64 -11.87 -0.52
N ARG A 119 -1.51 -12.56 -0.71
CA ARG A 119 -0.88 -13.35 0.37
C ARG A 119 -0.44 -12.47 1.51
N TYR A 120 0.20 -11.34 1.21
CA TYR A 120 0.61 -10.37 2.20
C TYR A 120 -0.59 -9.86 3.01
N LEU A 121 -1.63 -9.34 2.35
CA LEU A 121 -2.83 -8.83 3.02
C LEU A 121 -3.53 -9.92 3.84
N GLY A 122 -3.57 -11.16 3.33
CA GLY A 122 -4.11 -12.29 4.06
C GLY A 122 -3.36 -12.62 5.34
N SER A 123 -2.02 -12.60 5.30
CA SER A 123 -1.19 -12.78 6.50
C SER A 123 -1.34 -11.61 7.46
N PHE A 124 -1.18 -10.37 6.97
CA PHE A 124 -1.31 -9.15 7.76
C PHE A 124 -2.62 -9.10 8.54
N LEU A 125 -3.72 -9.47 7.87
CA LEU A 125 -5.04 -9.43 8.48
C LEU A 125 -5.20 -10.43 9.64
N GLU A 126 -4.62 -11.63 9.54
CA GLU A 126 -4.67 -12.66 10.60
C GLU A 126 -4.14 -12.17 11.94
N HIS A 127 -3.20 -11.23 11.92
CA HIS A 127 -2.57 -10.64 13.11
C HIS A 127 -2.74 -9.12 13.15
N SER A 128 -3.79 -8.59 12.51
CA SER A 128 -4.06 -7.15 12.46
C SER A 128 -4.31 -6.53 13.83
N GLU A 129 -4.70 -7.34 14.83
CA GLU A 129 -4.84 -6.90 16.23
C GLU A 129 -3.53 -6.39 16.84
N LYS A 130 -2.39 -6.86 16.35
CA LYS A 130 -1.07 -6.39 16.78
C LYS A 130 -0.86 -4.90 16.46
N TYR A 131 -1.57 -4.37 15.47
CA TYR A 131 -1.50 -2.97 15.02
C TYR A 131 -2.61 -2.08 15.61
N TYR A 132 -3.40 -2.54 16.58
CA TYR A 132 -4.45 -1.70 17.18
C TYR A 132 -3.96 -0.37 17.77
N PRO A 133 -2.79 -0.27 18.42
CA PRO A 133 -2.26 1.03 18.83
C PRO A 133 -2.00 1.96 17.64
N VAL A 134 -1.48 1.44 16.52
CA VAL A 134 -1.27 2.21 15.29
C VAL A 134 -2.60 2.70 14.71
N MET A 135 -3.64 1.86 14.74
CA MET A 135 -4.96 2.26 14.25
C MET A 135 -5.51 3.48 15.00
N PHE A 136 -5.15 3.72 16.27
CA PHE A 136 -5.54 4.94 16.97
C PHE A 136 -4.99 6.20 16.30
N PHE A 137 -3.69 6.20 15.96
CA PHE A 137 -3.00 7.30 15.28
C PHE A 137 -3.60 7.58 13.89
N ILE A 138 -3.85 6.50 13.13
CA ILE A 138 -4.55 6.61 11.83
C ILE A 138 -5.93 7.24 12.02
N GLN A 139 -6.69 6.83 13.03
CA GLN A 139 -8.04 7.35 13.25
C GLN A 139 -8.08 8.84 13.59
N VAL A 140 -7.07 9.37 14.28
CA VAL A 140 -6.97 10.81 14.56
C VAL A 140 -6.24 11.59 13.46
N GLY A 141 -5.76 10.90 12.42
CA GLY A 141 -5.05 11.49 11.29
C GLY A 141 -3.64 12.01 11.65
N ASP A 142 -3.08 11.55 12.77
CA ASP A 142 -1.70 11.83 13.15
C ASP A 142 -0.82 10.68 12.67
N ILE A 143 -0.13 10.91 11.56
CA ILE A 143 0.84 9.96 10.99
C ILE A 143 2.21 10.60 10.90
N THR A 144 2.45 11.64 11.70
CA THR A 144 3.67 12.43 11.63
C THR A 144 4.84 11.59 12.12
N ILE A 145 5.85 11.43 11.28
CA ILE A 145 7.05 10.66 11.64
C ILE A 145 8.29 11.57 11.58
N PRO A 146 9.13 11.58 12.64
CA PRO A 146 8.96 10.89 13.93
C PRO A 146 7.89 11.55 14.82
N HIS A 147 7.20 10.76 15.65
CA HIS A 147 6.25 11.32 16.62
C HIS A 147 6.97 12.09 17.72
N ALA A 148 6.40 13.23 18.13
CA ALA A 148 6.95 14.05 19.22
C ALA A 148 6.73 13.47 20.62
N ILE A 149 5.84 12.47 20.74
CA ILE A 149 5.49 11.83 22.01
C ILE A 149 6.14 10.45 22.07
N ASP A 150 6.83 10.18 23.17
CA ASP A 150 7.36 8.85 23.48
C ASP A 150 6.21 7.86 23.73
N PHE A 151 5.83 7.13 22.68
CA PHE A 151 4.81 6.09 22.74
C PHE A 151 5.45 4.71 22.54
N MET A 152 5.15 3.79 23.46
CA MET A 152 5.62 2.41 23.40
C MET A 152 4.46 1.47 23.03
N ILE A 153 4.77 0.42 22.27
CA ILE A 153 3.83 -0.63 21.88
C ILE A 153 4.35 -2.00 22.29
N ASP A 154 3.53 -2.74 23.03
CA ASP A 154 3.82 -4.13 23.44
C ASP A 154 2.99 -5.16 22.67
N THR A 155 2.15 -4.71 21.73
CA THR A 155 1.26 -5.58 20.94
C THR A 155 1.94 -6.22 19.74
N ILE A 156 3.14 -5.75 19.37
CA ILE A 156 3.91 -6.25 18.24
C ILE A 156 5.41 -6.19 18.53
N ASP A 157 6.13 -7.21 18.11
CA ASP A 157 7.59 -7.28 18.19
C ASP A 157 8.26 -6.66 16.95
N VAL A 158 9.52 -6.24 17.12
CA VAL A 158 10.32 -5.59 16.08
C VAL A 158 10.47 -6.44 14.82
N ASP A 159 10.68 -7.75 14.97
CA ASP A 159 10.85 -8.69 13.85
C ASP A 159 9.57 -8.77 13.01
N SER A 160 8.41 -8.85 13.66
CA SER A 160 7.10 -8.84 12.98
C SER A 160 6.89 -7.55 12.19
N VAL A 161 7.20 -6.38 12.78
CA VAL A 161 7.11 -5.09 12.08
C VAL A 161 8.05 -5.06 10.89
N HIS A 162 9.31 -5.49 11.04
CA HIS A 162 10.31 -5.49 9.97
C HIS A 162 9.90 -6.36 8.78
N VAL A 163 9.32 -7.53 9.06
CA VAL A 163 8.81 -8.44 8.03
C VAL A 163 7.66 -7.80 7.24
N ASP A 164 6.70 -7.18 7.94
CA ASP A 164 5.55 -6.55 7.30
C ASP A 164 5.93 -5.26 6.57
N PHE A 165 6.81 -4.45 7.14
CA PHE A 165 7.36 -3.25 6.52
C PHE A 165 8.06 -3.60 5.20
N SER A 166 8.96 -4.57 5.22
CA SER A 166 9.71 -4.98 4.03
C SER A 166 8.79 -5.48 2.92
N LYS A 167 7.75 -6.26 3.26
CA LYS A 167 6.79 -6.77 2.29
C LYS A 167 5.92 -5.66 1.72
N SER A 168 5.33 -4.81 2.56
CA SER A 168 4.50 -3.69 2.11
C SER A 168 5.29 -2.69 1.28
N PHE A 169 6.50 -2.33 1.70
CA PHE A 169 7.40 -1.46 0.94
C PHE A 169 7.68 -2.02 -0.45
N ASN A 170 8.12 -3.29 -0.55
CA ASN A 170 8.46 -3.87 -1.85
C ASN A 170 7.23 -3.97 -2.76
N LEU A 171 6.07 -4.36 -2.23
CA LEU A 171 4.80 -4.39 -2.99
C LEU A 171 4.39 -2.99 -3.47
N LEU A 172 4.52 -1.97 -2.62
CA LEU A 172 4.22 -0.60 -3.00
C LEU A 172 5.21 -0.11 -4.07
N ASN A 173 6.51 -0.35 -3.89
CA ASN A 173 7.55 0.04 -4.84
C ASN A 173 7.34 -0.56 -6.24
N ASP A 174 6.96 -1.85 -6.30
CA ASP A 174 6.67 -2.55 -7.56
C ASP A 174 5.53 -1.90 -8.35
N MET A 175 4.59 -1.25 -7.68
CA MET A 175 3.41 -0.63 -8.29
C MET A 175 3.39 0.90 -8.22
N LEU A 176 4.38 1.54 -7.59
CA LEU A 176 4.46 2.99 -7.39
C LEU A 176 4.36 3.79 -8.69
N LEU A 177 4.75 3.17 -9.80
CA LEU A 177 4.64 3.74 -11.14
C LEU A 177 3.20 4.13 -11.51
N LEU A 178 2.21 3.36 -11.05
CA LEU A 178 0.81 3.54 -11.39
C LEU A 178 0.22 4.85 -10.82
N PRO A 179 0.23 5.11 -9.50
CA PRO A 179 -0.28 6.37 -8.96
C PRO A 179 0.52 7.57 -9.47
N VAL A 180 1.84 7.45 -9.67
CA VAL A 180 2.67 8.51 -10.23
C VAL A 180 2.23 8.85 -11.66
N GLY A 181 2.03 7.85 -12.52
CA GLY A 181 1.56 8.06 -13.89
C GLY A 181 0.16 8.66 -13.96
N LEU A 182 -0.76 8.23 -13.08
CA LEU A 182 -2.11 8.78 -12.99
C LEU A 182 -2.12 10.24 -12.48
N CYS A 183 -1.25 10.57 -11.52
CA CYS A 183 -1.08 11.95 -11.05
C CYS A 183 -0.42 12.83 -12.13
N ASN A 184 0.53 12.30 -12.90
CA ASN A 184 1.09 13.03 -14.05
C ASN A 184 -0.04 13.39 -15.02
N MET A 185 -0.86 12.41 -15.42
CA MET A 185 -2.04 12.65 -16.28
C MET A 185 -3.00 13.70 -15.71
N ASP A 186 -3.31 13.64 -14.42
CA ASP A 186 -4.20 14.61 -13.75
C ASP A 186 -3.65 16.05 -13.81
N LEU A 187 -2.32 16.20 -13.74
CA LEU A 187 -1.65 17.49 -13.61
C LEU A 187 -1.11 18.06 -14.93
N THR A 188 -0.85 17.20 -15.92
CA THR A 188 -0.13 17.57 -17.16
C THR A 188 -0.76 17.02 -18.44
N GLU A 189 -1.85 16.25 -18.33
CA GLU A 189 -2.53 15.54 -19.44
C GLU A 189 -1.66 14.44 -20.11
N ASP A 190 -0.44 14.17 -19.63
CA ASP A 190 0.45 13.11 -20.15
C ASP A 190 1.15 12.37 -19.00
N PHE A 191 1.00 11.04 -18.95
CA PHE A 191 1.61 10.21 -17.90
C PHE A 191 3.15 10.26 -17.89
N ASN A 192 3.80 10.70 -18.97
CA ASN A 192 5.26 10.86 -19.04
C ASN A 192 5.74 12.24 -18.60
N ILE A 193 4.87 13.25 -18.52
CA ILE A 193 5.29 14.60 -18.16
C ILE A 193 5.13 14.77 -16.65
N PHE A 194 6.26 14.89 -15.96
CA PHE A 194 6.30 15.17 -14.53
C PHE A 194 6.06 16.67 -14.26
N PRO A 195 5.17 17.04 -13.32
CA PRO A 195 4.92 18.44 -12.98
C PRO A 195 6.15 19.13 -12.37
N ASN A 196 7.09 18.37 -11.80
CA ASN A 196 8.35 18.84 -11.23
C ASN A 196 9.58 18.53 -12.14
N ALA A 197 9.38 18.45 -13.46
CA ALA A 197 10.44 18.12 -14.43
C ALA A 197 11.65 19.08 -14.43
N THR A 198 11.47 20.34 -14.00
CA THR A 198 12.55 21.34 -13.91
C THR A 198 13.31 21.32 -12.58
N THR A 199 12.78 20.62 -11.57
CA THR A 199 13.35 20.54 -10.21
C THR A 199 13.69 19.08 -9.86
N GLY A 200 12.95 18.44 -8.96
CA GLY A 200 13.20 17.07 -8.50
C GLY A 200 13.36 16.10 -9.66
N MET A 201 12.47 16.10 -10.65
CA MET A 201 12.50 15.18 -11.80
C MET A 201 13.44 15.61 -12.94
N LYS A 202 14.34 16.57 -12.71
CA LYS A 202 15.32 16.99 -13.73
C LYS A 202 16.14 15.80 -14.23
N GLY A 203 16.16 15.65 -15.55
CA GLY A 203 16.89 14.60 -16.26
C GLY A 203 16.13 13.28 -16.44
N ILE A 204 14.88 13.19 -15.99
CA ILE A 204 13.99 12.04 -16.20
C ILE A 204 12.99 12.40 -17.30
N ASN A 205 13.08 11.76 -18.46
CA ASN A 205 12.29 12.10 -19.66
C ASN A 205 10.94 11.37 -19.74
N GLY A 206 10.56 10.61 -18.72
CA GLY A 206 9.28 9.91 -18.70
C GLY A 206 9.21 8.79 -17.69
N LEU A 207 8.01 8.22 -17.61
CA LEU A 207 7.66 7.22 -16.61
C LEU A 207 8.53 5.95 -16.72
N SER A 208 8.91 5.59 -17.95
CA SER A 208 9.80 4.45 -18.23
C SER A 208 11.24 4.65 -17.71
N GLU A 209 11.75 5.88 -17.66
CA GLU A 209 13.07 6.16 -17.08
C GLU A 209 13.00 6.19 -15.56
N PHE A 210 11.96 6.82 -15.01
CA PHE A 210 11.69 6.83 -13.57
C PHE A 210 11.60 5.41 -12.99
N ALA A 211 10.95 4.47 -13.71
CA ALA A 211 10.82 3.09 -13.25
C ALA A 211 12.16 2.36 -13.04
N LYS A 212 13.23 2.79 -13.72
CA LYS A 212 14.57 2.17 -13.66
C LYS A 212 15.44 2.72 -12.54
N LEU A 213 15.00 3.77 -11.85
CA LEU A 213 15.77 4.36 -10.77
C LEU A 213 15.85 3.40 -9.58
N PRO A 214 16.98 3.39 -8.84
CA PRO A 214 17.07 2.73 -7.54
C PRO A 214 16.06 3.31 -6.55
N ASP A 215 15.63 2.50 -5.58
CA ASP A 215 14.55 2.85 -4.63
C ASP A 215 14.79 4.19 -3.90
N GLY A 216 15.99 4.39 -3.36
CA GLY A 216 16.34 5.65 -2.68
C GLY A 216 16.27 6.87 -3.60
N LEU A 217 16.70 6.71 -4.87
CA LEU A 217 16.61 7.79 -5.85
C LEU A 217 15.17 8.03 -6.31
N LYS A 218 14.30 7.01 -6.37
CA LYS A 218 12.86 7.23 -6.61
C LYS A 218 12.25 8.11 -5.53
N ILE A 219 12.54 7.82 -4.25
CA ILE A 219 12.01 8.57 -3.11
C ILE A 219 12.52 10.01 -3.14
N GLU A 220 13.82 10.21 -3.34
CA GLU A 220 14.42 11.55 -3.49
C GLU A 220 13.75 12.35 -4.62
N LYS A 221 13.50 11.71 -5.77
CA LYS A 221 12.85 12.39 -6.90
C LYS A 221 11.38 12.74 -6.64
N LEU A 222 10.70 11.99 -5.77
CA LEU A 222 9.31 12.21 -5.39
C LEU A 222 9.12 13.21 -4.26
N SER A 223 10.16 13.58 -3.51
CA SER A 223 10.05 14.57 -2.41
C SER A 223 9.58 15.94 -2.92
N ASP A 224 9.99 16.34 -4.12
CA ASP A 224 9.56 17.61 -4.73
C ASP A 224 8.24 17.48 -5.51
N TYR A 225 7.63 16.29 -5.51
CA TYR A 225 6.37 16.02 -6.19
C TYR A 225 5.24 16.14 -5.18
N GLY A 226 4.98 17.36 -4.67
CA GLY A 226 4.19 17.63 -3.46
C GLY A 226 2.84 16.91 -3.27
N VAL A 227 2.19 16.36 -4.31
CA VAL A 227 1.03 15.46 -4.16
C VAL A 227 1.47 14.03 -3.76
N ILE A 228 2.46 13.47 -4.44
CA ILE A 228 3.02 12.14 -4.13
C ILE A 228 3.85 12.16 -2.85
N GLU A 229 4.58 13.25 -2.57
CA GLU A 229 5.29 13.43 -1.30
C GLU A 229 4.34 13.26 -0.10
N LYS A 230 3.21 13.97 -0.12
CA LYS A 230 2.17 13.88 0.91
C LYS A 230 1.53 12.49 1.00
N TYR A 231 1.32 11.85 -0.15
CA TYR A 231 0.80 10.49 -0.21
C TYR A 231 1.72 9.50 0.49
N LEU A 232 3.03 9.59 0.27
CA LEU A 232 4.02 8.70 0.88
C LEU A 232 4.30 9.05 2.35
N ALA A 233 4.06 10.30 2.79
CA ALA A 233 4.06 10.75 4.18
C ALA A 233 5.25 10.26 5.04
N ASN A 234 6.47 10.23 4.49
CA ASN A 234 7.67 9.63 5.11
C ASN A 234 7.55 8.14 5.52
N CYS A 235 6.44 7.48 5.18
CA CYS A 235 6.18 6.07 5.46
C CYS A 235 6.83 5.13 4.44
N PHE A 236 7.15 5.65 3.26
CA PHE A 236 7.89 4.93 2.23
C PHE A 236 9.39 5.27 2.32
N ASN A 237 10.05 4.73 3.35
CA ASN A 237 11.45 5.04 3.70
C ASN A 237 12.44 3.93 3.25
N SER A 238 13.33 4.25 2.31
CA SER A 238 14.36 3.31 1.83
C SER A 238 15.47 3.03 2.83
N HIS A 239 15.78 3.94 3.74
CA HIS A 239 16.81 3.74 4.76
C HIS A 239 16.37 2.66 5.76
N VAL A 240 15.14 2.75 6.28
CA VAL A 240 14.54 1.69 7.10
C VAL A 240 14.55 0.35 6.35
N ARG A 241 14.11 0.35 5.08
CA ARG A 241 14.09 -0.87 4.26
C ARG A 241 15.48 -1.47 4.07
N ASN A 242 16.49 -0.64 3.80
CA ASN A 242 17.85 -1.10 3.57
C ASN A 242 18.52 -1.60 4.86
N GLY A 243 18.28 -0.93 6.00
CA GLY A 243 18.73 -1.41 7.30
C GLY A 243 18.21 -2.81 7.61
N ILE A 244 16.91 -3.04 7.37
CA ILE A 244 16.29 -4.37 7.52
C ILE A 244 16.88 -5.38 6.53
N ALA A 245 16.99 -5.02 5.25
CA ALA A 245 17.48 -5.92 4.21
C ALA A 245 18.94 -6.35 4.39
N HIS A 246 19.73 -5.57 5.13
CA HIS A 246 21.12 -5.86 5.44
C HIS A 246 21.32 -6.47 6.84
N ASP A 247 20.24 -6.81 7.56
CA ASP A 247 20.26 -7.24 8.96
C ASP A 247 21.10 -6.30 9.86
N ASN A 248 21.11 -5.00 9.53
CA ASN A 248 21.95 -3.99 10.16
C ASN A 248 21.07 -3.04 10.98
N THR A 249 20.45 -3.59 12.02
CA THR A 249 19.55 -2.87 12.93
C THR A 249 19.89 -3.15 14.39
N ILE A 250 19.70 -2.15 15.25
CA ILE A 250 19.84 -2.30 16.71
C ILE A 250 18.52 -1.88 17.36
N PHE A 251 17.94 -2.79 18.16
CA PHE A 251 16.71 -2.52 18.90
C PHE A 251 16.99 -2.39 20.40
N TYR A 252 16.57 -1.25 20.97
CA TYR A 252 16.70 -0.95 22.39
C TYR A 252 15.37 -1.20 23.09
N THR A 253 15.24 -2.31 23.82
CA THR A 253 13.97 -2.69 24.45
C THR A 253 13.43 -1.64 25.42
N ASP A 254 14.29 -0.99 26.21
CA ASP A 254 13.88 -0.03 27.25
C ASP A 254 13.22 1.23 26.68
N THR A 255 13.62 1.62 25.47
CA THR A 255 13.11 2.81 24.79
C THR A 255 12.25 2.46 23.57
N GLN A 256 12.26 1.21 23.13
CA GLN A 256 11.74 0.78 21.84
C GLN A 256 12.28 1.59 20.64
N MET A 257 13.48 2.15 20.76
CA MET A 257 14.19 2.76 19.64
C MET A 257 14.78 1.67 18.75
N VAL A 258 14.68 1.86 17.44
CA VAL A 258 15.32 1.03 16.43
C VAL A 258 16.25 1.91 15.61
N GLU A 259 17.53 1.57 15.60
CA GLU A 259 18.52 2.18 14.69
C GLU A 259 18.62 1.36 13.41
N TYR A 260 18.63 2.04 12.26
CA TYR A 260 18.74 1.47 10.93
C TYR A 260 19.99 1.97 10.22
N TYR A 261 20.98 1.08 10.08
CA TYR A 261 22.24 1.38 9.39
C TYR A 261 22.09 1.03 7.90
N TYR A 262 21.81 2.05 7.09
CA TYR A 262 21.30 1.87 5.73
C TYR A 262 22.36 1.92 4.64
N LYS A 263 23.60 2.28 4.97
CA LYS A 263 24.74 2.26 4.05
C LYS A 263 25.52 0.95 4.22
N MET A 264 25.83 0.33 3.10
CA MET A 264 26.61 -0.89 3.08
C MET A 264 28.04 -0.62 3.58
N ASN A 265 28.51 -1.38 4.57
CA ASN A 265 29.84 -1.27 5.19
C ASN A 265 30.13 0.06 5.92
N ASP A 266 29.09 0.80 6.30
CA ASP A 266 29.18 2.00 7.12
C ASP A 266 28.28 1.83 8.34
N ASN A 267 28.90 1.72 9.52
CA ASN A 267 28.21 1.54 10.80
C ASN A 267 28.11 2.86 11.59
N GLU A 268 28.36 4.00 10.94
CA GLU A 268 28.26 5.32 11.56
C GLU A 268 27.05 6.10 11.04
N THR A 269 26.64 5.86 9.79
CA THR A 269 25.43 6.49 9.24
C THR A 269 24.18 5.64 9.53
N TYR A 270 23.31 6.14 10.41
CA TYR A 270 22.01 5.52 10.72
C TYR A 270 20.88 6.54 10.76
N GLU A 271 19.65 6.05 10.66
CA GLU A 271 18.44 6.74 11.11
C GLU A 271 17.80 5.94 12.23
N ASP A 272 17.23 6.64 13.21
CA ASP A 272 16.55 6.02 14.33
C ASP A 272 15.07 6.38 14.38
N TYR A 273 14.25 5.41 14.74
CA TYR A 273 12.80 5.55 14.86
C TYR A 273 12.29 4.77 16.07
N ARG A 274 11.20 5.23 16.69
CA ARG A 274 10.49 4.39 17.66
C ARG A 274 9.80 3.25 16.94
N LEU A 275 9.62 2.11 17.60
CA LEU A 275 8.92 0.96 17.02
C LEU A 275 7.50 1.32 16.54
N ILE A 276 6.81 2.23 17.24
CA ILE A 276 5.50 2.75 16.82
C ILE A 276 5.56 3.49 15.47
N ASP A 277 6.61 4.28 15.23
CA ASP A 277 6.77 5.01 13.96
C ASP A 277 6.87 4.02 12.80
N VAL A 278 7.73 3.00 12.94
CA VAL A 278 7.93 1.96 11.93
C VAL A 278 6.65 1.14 11.73
N ALA A 279 5.88 0.90 12.79
CA ALA A 279 4.59 0.25 12.70
C ALA A 279 3.55 1.12 11.96
N ILE A 280 3.57 2.45 12.14
CA ILE A 280 2.76 3.40 11.36
C ILE A 280 3.19 3.38 9.90
N MET A 281 4.49 3.44 9.60
CA MET A 281 5.00 3.33 8.23
C MET A 281 4.48 2.07 7.54
N THR A 282 4.55 0.93 8.25
CA THR A 282 4.04 -0.36 7.77
C THR A 282 2.55 -0.32 7.48
N PHE A 283 1.77 0.26 8.39
CA PHE A 283 0.32 0.32 8.25
C PHE A 283 -0.11 1.22 7.10
N VAL A 284 0.53 2.38 6.93
CA VAL A 284 0.31 3.30 5.81
C VAL A 284 0.68 2.65 4.48
N ASN A 285 1.84 1.99 4.39
CA ASN A 285 2.21 1.22 3.19
C ASN A 285 1.19 0.11 2.88
N THR A 286 0.63 -0.53 3.92
CA THR A 286 -0.43 -1.54 3.76
C THR A 286 -1.71 -0.94 3.17
N LEU A 287 -2.13 0.24 3.63
CA LEU A 287 -3.27 0.97 3.06
C LEU A 287 -3.04 1.28 1.58
N HIS A 288 -1.84 1.75 1.22
CA HIS A 288 -1.48 1.99 -0.19
C HIS A 288 -1.49 0.73 -1.04
N VAL A 289 -1.09 -0.43 -0.50
CA VAL A 289 -1.22 -1.71 -1.21
C VAL A 289 -2.70 -2.03 -1.50
N MET A 290 -3.61 -1.75 -0.55
CA MET A 290 -5.06 -1.90 -0.77
C MET A 290 -5.57 -0.91 -1.83
N GLU A 291 -5.06 0.31 -1.85
CA GLU A 291 -5.40 1.33 -2.86
C GLU A 291 -5.00 0.91 -4.27
N MET A 292 -3.85 0.24 -4.44
CA MET A 292 -3.46 -0.33 -5.73
C MET A 292 -4.47 -1.36 -6.26
N PHE A 293 -5.12 -2.14 -5.38
CA PHE A 293 -6.22 -3.02 -5.82
C PHE A 293 -7.39 -2.21 -6.36
N VAL A 294 -7.79 -1.14 -5.67
CA VAL A 294 -8.86 -0.24 -6.10
C VAL A 294 -8.55 0.37 -7.47
N LEU A 295 -7.33 0.88 -7.67
CA LEU A 295 -6.89 1.45 -8.95
C LEU A 295 -6.91 0.42 -10.08
N LEU A 296 -6.35 -0.78 -9.85
CA LEU A 296 -6.32 -1.85 -10.84
C LEU A 296 -7.73 -2.32 -11.24
N ASN A 297 -8.66 -2.40 -10.27
CA ASN A 297 -10.06 -2.75 -10.54
C ASN A 297 -10.78 -1.65 -11.33
N THR A 298 -10.56 -0.39 -10.97
CA THR A 298 -11.13 0.78 -11.67
C THR A 298 -10.66 0.82 -13.13
N ILE A 299 -9.37 0.61 -13.37
CA ILE A 299 -8.79 0.50 -14.72
C ILE A 299 -9.39 -0.69 -15.47
N SER A 300 -9.48 -1.86 -14.83
CA SER A 300 -10.05 -3.06 -15.47
C SER A 300 -11.54 -2.93 -15.82
N LYS A 301 -12.28 -2.02 -15.17
CA LYS A 301 -13.67 -1.71 -15.51
C LYS A 301 -13.76 -0.72 -16.67
N LYS A 302 -12.76 0.15 -16.83
CA LYS A 302 -12.68 1.10 -17.95
C LYS A 302 -12.24 0.43 -19.24
N LEU A 303 -11.18 -0.38 -19.20
CA LEU A 303 -10.62 -1.07 -20.37
C LEU A 303 -11.59 -2.15 -20.87
#